data_AF-A0A8T0NIY5-F1
#
_entry.id   AF-A0A8T0NIY5-F1
#
_cell.length_a   1.000
_cell.length_b   1.000
_cell.length_c   1.000
_cell.angle_alpha   90.00
_cell.angle_beta   90.00
_cell.angle_gamma   90.00
#
_symmetry.space_group_name_H-M   'P 1'
#
loop_
_entity.id
_entity.type
_entity.pdbx_description
1 polymer ?
#
loop_
_entity_poly.entity_id
_entity_poly.type
_entity_poly.pdbx_seq_one_letter_code
_entity_poly.pdbx_strand_id
1 'polypeptide(L)'
;MAAAEEEAAGRRRCAGYRHGPPWVFKGSALYQLHLVKASTARAFVPRDLRLVEAFGYTLGGMFLARYHDSPAGAFDELVVIAGIVWNPPTSCAWAARVLVNSVEACRHGRKEVGLPSHVATFSKTIGDEPLARSNGFLSVLGIGSTAPKQENRREIEISETKGSSTRHLCSISMPLTGSHKHHKWMGPAIRMSLPSFSGQTEDHPDLLKYSCKVECR
;
A
#
# COMPACT_ATOMS: atom_id res chain seq x y z
N MET A 1 -22.03 12.49 -30.40
CA MET A 1 -20.69 12.50 -29.78
C MET A 1 -20.66 11.85 -28.40
N ALA A 2 -21.61 12.12 -27.50
CA ALA A 2 -21.63 11.52 -26.15
C ALA A 2 -21.72 9.98 -26.13
N ALA A 3 -22.51 9.36 -27.02
CA ALA A 3 -22.65 7.90 -27.09
C ALA A 3 -21.37 7.17 -27.55
N ALA A 4 -20.51 7.81 -28.34
CA ALA A 4 -19.25 7.23 -28.79
C ALA A 4 -18.16 7.29 -27.71
N GLU A 5 -18.18 8.32 -26.85
CA GLU A 5 -17.30 8.39 -25.66
C GLU A 5 -17.73 7.38 -24.59
N GLU A 6 -19.03 7.14 -24.43
CA GLU A 6 -19.55 6.15 -23.49
C GLU A 6 -19.30 4.71 -23.96
N GLU A 7 -19.41 4.43 -25.27
CA GLU A 7 -19.04 3.13 -25.85
C GLU A 7 -17.50 2.91 -25.82
N ALA A 8 -16.70 3.96 -26.02
CA ALA A 8 -15.24 3.89 -25.85
C ALA A 8 -14.84 3.69 -24.38
N ALA A 9 -15.53 4.32 -23.42
CA ALA A 9 -15.34 4.11 -21.98
C ALA A 9 -15.80 2.70 -21.55
N GLY A 10 -16.87 2.18 -22.13
CA GLY A 10 -17.35 0.81 -21.96
C GLY A 10 -16.38 -0.24 -22.51
N ARG A 11 -15.83 -0.01 -23.72
CA ARG A 11 -14.78 -0.87 -24.29
C ARG A 11 -13.48 -0.86 -23.50
N ARG A 12 -13.11 0.29 -22.92
CA ARG A 12 -11.91 0.42 -22.06
C ARG A 12 -12.02 -0.36 -20.76
N ARG A 13 -13.23 -0.54 -20.21
CA ARG A 13 -13.47 -1.30 -18.97
C ARG A 13 -13.20 -2.80 -19.09
N CYS A 14 -13.15 -3.36 -20.30
CA CYS A 14 -13.08 -4.82 -20.50
C CYS A 14 -11.74 -5.34 -21.05
N ALA A 15 -10.79 -4.47 -21.39
CA ALA A 15 -9.57 -4.92 -22.05
C ALA A 15 -8.49 -5.46 -21.09
N GLY A 16 -8.66 -5.20 -19.79
CA GLY A 16 -7.71 -5.60 -18.75
C GLY A 16 -6.27 -5.24 -19.08
N TYR A 17 -5.34 -6.11 -18.71
CA TYR A 17 -3.90 -5.91 -18.99
C TYR A 17 -3.51 -6.08 -20.46
N ARG A 18 -4.41 -6.48 -21.37
CA ARG A 18 -4.08 -6.89 -22.76
C ARG A 18 -3.56 -5.75 -23.64
N HIS A 19 -3.87 -4.50 -23.31
CA HIS A 19 -3.41 -3.35 -24.10
C HIS A 19 -1.96 -2.93 -23.81
N GLY A 20 -1.29 -3.59 -22.85
CA GLY A 20 0.06 -3.20 -22.44
C GLY A 20 0.10 -1.85 -21.71
N PRO A 21 1.30 -1.40 -21.32
CA PRO A 21 1.46 -0.12 -20.63
C PRO A 21 1.20 1.08 -21.58
N PRO A 22 0.79 2.25 -21.04
CA PRO A 22 0.64 2.56 -19.62
C PRO A 22 -0.67 2.03 -19.01
N TRP A 23 -0.54 1.29 -17.92
CA TRP A 23 -1.69 0.86 -17.10
C TRP A 23 -2.10 1.98 -16.15
N VAL A 24 -3.40 2.23 -16.06
CA VAL A 24 -3.96 3.32 -15.26
C VAL A 24 -4.68 2.75 -14.05
N PHE A 25 -4.31 3.22 -12.86
CA PHE A 25 -4.90 2.84 -11.59
C PHE A 25 -5.48 4.09 -10.91
N LYS A 26 -6.74 4.02 -10.48
CA LYS A 26 -7.39 5.08 -9.69
C LYS A 26 -7.90 4.51 -8.38
N GLY A 27 -7.59 5.21 -7.29
CA GLY A 27 -7.82 4.71 -5.95
C GLY A 27 -7.57 5.75 -4.88
N SER A 28 -7.70 5.30 -3.64
CA SER A 28 -7.25 6.01 -2.44
C SER A 28 -6.13 5.20 -1.79
N ALA A 29 -5.11 5.85 -1.26
CA ALA A 29 -4.01 5.18 -0.59
C ALA A 29 -3.74 5.80 0.78
N LEU A 30 -3.51 4.96 1.78
CA LEU A 30 -3.02 5.33 3.10
C LEU A 30 -1.54 5.00 3.17
N TYR A 31 -0.69 5.98 3.42
CA TYR A 31 0.75 5.80 3.62
C TYR A 31 1.10 5.90 5.10
N GLN A 32 1.90 4.97 5.58
CA GLN A 32 2.47 5.02 6.92
C GLN A 32 3.97 4.77 6.82
N LEU A 33 4.76 5.84 6.95
CA LEU A 33 6.21 5.81 6.82
C LEU A 33 6.87 5.67 8.18
N HIS A 34 7.95 4.90 8.24
CA HIS A 34 8.70 4.64 9.46
C HIS A 34 10.20 4.60 9.21
N LEU A 35 10.98 4.88 10.26
CA LEU A 35 12.40 4.55 10.27
C LEU A 35 12.57 3.05 10.50
N VAL A 36 13.20 2.38 9.54
CA VAL A 36 13.53 0.96 9.60
C VAL A 36 15.04 0.84 9.80
N LYS A 37 15.48 -0.02 10.72
CA LYS A 37 16.91 -0.30 10.89
C LYS A 37 17.49 -0.79 9.56
N ALA A 38 18.60 -0.20 9.13
CA ALA A 38 19.25 -0.57 7.88
C ALA A 38 19.57 -2.08 7.84
N SER A 39 20.03 -2.66 8.95
CA SER A 39 20.27 -4.10 9.07
C SER A 39 19.04 -4.96 8.78
N THR A 40 17.85 -4.51 9.19
CA THR A 40 16.58 -5.18 8.87
C THR A 40 16.19 -5.01 7.41
N ALA A 41 16.30 -3.79 6.87
CA ALA A 41 16.01 -3.52 5.46
C ALA A 41 16.91 -4.33 4.51
N ARG A 42 18.18 -4.52 4.88
CA ARG A 42 19.17 -5.29 4.11
C ARG A 42 18.86 -6.79 3.97
N ALA A 43 17.96 -7.34 4.79
CA ALA A 43 17.48 -8.70 4.58
C ALA A 43 16.57 -8.83 3.34
N PHE A 44 15.98 -7.73 2.88
CA PHE A 44 15.00 -7.72 1.77
C PHE A 44 15.50 -6.95 0.54
N VAL A 45 16.47 -6.05 0.71
CA VAL A 45 17.04 -5.23 -0.36
C VAL A 45 18.25 -5.95 -0.98
N PRO A 46 18.31 -6.12 -2.31
CA PRO A 46 19.45 -6.68 -3.02
C PRO A 46 20.78 -6.00 -2.64
N ARG A 47 21.85 -6.78 -2.52
CA ARG A 47 23.15 -6.29 -2.01
C ARG A 47 23.83 -5.29 -2.95
N ASP A 48 23.57 -5.47 -4.24
CA ASP A 48 23.97 -4.65 -5.37
C ASP A 48 23.27 -3.28 -5.39
N LEU A 49 22.11 -3.14 -4.74
CA LEU A 49 21.44 -1.85 -4.57
C LEU A 49 21.95 -1.13 -3.33
N ARG A 50 22.33 0.13 -3.48
CA ARG A 50 22.72 0.96 -2.33
C ARG A 50 21.46 1.41 -1.57
N LEU A 51 21.39 1.13 -0.28
CA LEU A 51 20.33 1.64 0.57
C LEU A 51 20.60 3.12 0.90
N VAL A 52 19.56 3.95 0.82
CA VAL A 52 19.59 5.32 1.35
C VAL A 52 19.39 5.23 2.85
N GLU A 53 20.46 5.45 3.61
CA GLU A 53 20.47 5.32 5.06
C GLU A 53 21.12 6.52 5.73
N ALA A 54 20.63 6.85 6.92
CA ALA A 54 21.18 7.84 7.83
C ALA A 54 21.15 7.28 9.27
N PHE A 55 22.27 7.39 9.99
CA PHE A 55 22.39 6.89 11.38
C PHE A 55 22.01 5.41 11.56
N GLY A 56 22.22 4.57 10.54
CA GLY A 56 21.84 3.15 10.58
C GLY A 56 20.35 2.88 10.37
N TYR A 57 19.59 3.86 9.88
CA TYR A 57 18.18 3.72 9.53
C TYR A 57 17.92 4.13 8.08
N THR A 58 16.89 3.56 7.47
CA THR A 58 16.34 3.95 6.18
C THR A 58 14.85 4.29 6.33
N LEU A 59 14.29 5.02 5.37
CA LEU A 59 12.86 5.28 5.32
C LEU A 59 12.14 4.08 4.69
N GLY A 60 11.36 3.38 5.48
CA GLY A 60 10.48 2.30 5.04
C GLY A 60 9.04 2.56 5.44
N GLY A 61 8.27 1.49 5.59
CA GLY A 61 6.89 1.56 6.09
C GLY A 61 5.95 0.70 5.27
N MET A 62 4.73 1.18 5.08
CA MET A 62 3.75 0.52 4.23
C MET A 62 2.82 1.52 3.56
N PHE A 63 2.14 1.08 2.51
CA PHE A 63 0.93 1.74 2.06
C PHE A 63 -0.18 0.74 1.78
N LEU A 64 -1.41 1.14 2.09
CA LEU A 64 -2.63 0.42 1.76
C LEU A 64 -3.39 1.21 0.69
N ALA A 65 -3.40 0.69 -0.53
CA ALA A 65 -4.15 1.23 -1.65
C ALA A 65 -5.48 0.48 -1.85
N ARG A 66 -6.52 1.23 -2.17
CA ARG A 66 -7.84 0.71 -2.55
C ARG A 66 -8.19 1.26 -3.92
N TYR A 67 -8.07 0.41 -4.93
CA TYR A 67 -8.34 0.75 -6.32
C TYR A 67 -9.80 0.51 -6.63
N HIS A 68 -10.47 1.53 -7.19
CA HIS A 68 -11.84 1.42 -7.69
C HIS A 68 -11.88 1.30 -9.22
N ASP A 69 -10.78 1.65 -9.90
CA ASP A 69 -10.64 1.55 -11.35
C ASP A 69 -9.20 1.13 -11.68
N SER A 70 -9.03 -0.04 -12.29
CA SER A 70 -7.74 -0.59 -12.72
C SER A 70 -7.94 -1.62 -13.84
N PRO A 71 -6.88 -2.06 -14.54
CA PRO A 71 -6.98 -3.15 -15.51
C PRO A 71 -7.48 -4.48 -14.89
N ALA A 72 -7.28 -4.70 -13.59
CA ALA A 72 -7.75 -5.91 -12.89
C ALA A 72 -9.13 -5.73 -12.23
N GLY A 73 -9.83 -4.62 -12.52
CA GLY A 73 -11.02 -4.20 -11.78
C GLY A 73 -10.70 -3.57 -10.43
N ALA A 74 -11.66 -3.56 -9.50
CA ALA A 74 -11.45 -3.04 -8.15
C ALA A 74 -10.72 -4.06 -7.28
N PHE A 75 -9.70 -3.62 -6.55
CA PHE A 75 -8.93 -4.48 -5.64
C PHE A 75 -8.20 -3.65 -4.57
N ASP A 76 -7.84 -4.30 -3.48
CA ASP A 76 -7.03 -3.74 -2.39
C ASP A 76 -5.59 -4.25 -2.49
N GLU A 77 -4.63 -3.38 -2.18
CA GLU A 77 -3.20 -3.66 -2.22
C GLU A 77 -2.52 -3.13 -0.96
N LEU A 78 -1.78 -3.99 -0.25
CA LEU A 78 -0.87 -3.59 0.82
C LEU A 78 0.56 -3.82 0.38
N VAL A 79 1.36 -2.75 0.35
CA VAL A 79 2.78 -2.83 0.05
C VAL A 79 3.58 -2.55 1.30
N VAL A 80 4.49 -3.47 1.62
CA VAL A 80 5.48 -3.31 2.69
C VAL A 80 6.78 -2.81 2.06
N ILE A 81 7.22 -1.63 2.47
CA ILE A 81 8.43 -0.96 2.00
C ILE A 81 9.57 -1.25 2.98
N ALA A 82 10.59 -1.99 2.54
CA ALA A 82 11.77 -2.27 3.37
C ALA A 82 12.63 -1.02 3.56
N GLY A 83 12.76 -0.20 2.53
CA GLY A 83 13.61 0.98 2.55
C GLY A 83 13.61 1.73 1.22
N ILE A 84 14.38 2.82 1.17
CA ILE A 84 14.64 3.55 -0.07
C ILE A 84 15.98 3.10 -0.64
N VAL A 85 15.99 2.69 -1.92
CA VAL A 85 17.20 2.32 -2.65
C VAL A 85 17.65 3.43 -3.58
N TRP A 86 18.96 3.53 -3.76
CA TRP A 86 19.64 4.49 -4.62
C TRP A 86 20.07 3.84 -5.93
N ASN A 87 19.63 4.41 -7.05
CA ASN A 87 20.07 4.09 -8.40
C ASN A 87 20.32 5.43 -9.12
N PRO A 88 21.57 5.93 -9.12
CA PRO A 88 21.90 7.28 -9.55
C PRO A 88 21.28 7.63 -10.92
N PRO A 89 20.72 8.85 -11.10
CA PRO A 89 20.62 9.96 -10.15
C PRO A 89 19.37 9.92 -9.25
N THR A 90 18.71 8.76 -9.14
CA THR A 90 17.37 8.63 -8.57
C THR A 90 17.32 7.71 -7.35
N SER A 91 16.23 7.79 -6.59
CA SER A 91 15.91 6.85 -5.53
C SER A 91 14.48 6.31 -5.70
N CYS A 92 14.21 5.12 -5.16
CA CYS A 92 12.85 4.59 -5.12
C CYS A 92 12.61 3.75 -3.86
N ALA A 93 11.34 3.56 -3.51
CA ALA A 93 10.95 2.60 -2.49
C ALA A 93 11.19 1.17 -2.99
N TRP A 94 11.74 0.32 -2.13
CA TRP A 94 11.87 -1.12 -2.40
C TRP A 94 10.78 -1.89 -1.68
N ALA A 95 9.89 -2.51 -2.45
CA ALA A 95 8.83 -3.35 -1.92
C ALA A 95 9.41 -4.68 -1.45
N ALA A 96 9.37 -4.94 -0.15
CA ALA A 96 9.72 -6.24 0.42
C ALA A 96 8.61 -7.27 0.20
N ARG A 97 7.36 -6.80 0.14
CA ARG A 97 6.19 -7.62 -0.05
C ARG A 97 5.02 -6.81 -0.59
N VAL A 98 4.23 -7.41 -1.47
CA VAL A 98 2.98 -6.84 -1.98
C VAL A 98 1.87 -7.86 -1.73
N LEU A 99 0.77 -7.45 -1.11
CA LEU A 99 -0.39 -8.30 -0.83
C LEU A 99 -1.59 -7.73 -1.56
N VAL A 100 -2.30 -8.56 -2.33
CA VAL A 100 -3.44 -8.12 -3.14
C VAL A 100 -4.60 -9.12 -3.05
N ASN A 101 -5.84 -8.64 -3.07
CA ASN A 101 -7.02 -9.51 -3.10
C ASN A 101 -7.47 -9.91 -4.52
N SER A 102 -6.77 -9.45 -5.57
CA SER A 102 -7.01 -9.86 -6.95
C SER A 102 -5.91 -10.80 -7.45
N VAL A 103 -6.31 -12.02 -7.85
CA VAL A 103 -5.40 -13.02 -8.45
C VAL A 103 -4.80 -12.50 -9.76
N GLU A 104 -5.59 -11.75 -10.54
CA GLU A 104 -5.13 -11.17 -11.80
C GLU A 104 -4.07 -10.08 -11.57
N ALA A 105 -4.31 -9.17 -10.62
CA ALA A 105 -3.33 -8.16 -10.22
C ALA A 105 -2.06 -8.80 -9.66
N CYS A 106 -2.19 -9.87 -8.85
CA CYS A 106 -1.05 -10.61 -8.31
C CYS A 106 -0.18 -11.20 -9.43
N ARG A 107 -0.82 -11.91 -10.37
CA ARG A 107 -0.14 -12.53 -11.51
C ARG A 107 0.55 -11.48 -12.37
N HIS A 108 -0.13 -10.38 -12.66
CA HIS A 108 0.45 -9.29 -13.44
C HIS A 108 1.64 -8.63 -12.73
N GLY A 109 1.50 -8.32 -11.44
CA GLY A 109 2.57 -7.74 -10.63
C GLY A 109 3.84 -8.59 -10.64
N ARG A 110 3.71 -9.92 -10.56
CA ARG A 110 4.85 -10.84 -10.68
C ARG A 110 5.40 -10.90 -12.10
N LYS A 111 4.55 -11.18 -13.09
CA LYS A 111 4.99 -11.54 -14.46
C LYS A 111 5.41 -10.37 -15.32
N GLU A 112 4.83 -9.18 -15.14
CA GLU A 112 5.10 -8.01 -15.98
C GLU A 112 5.92 -6.95 -15.24
N VAL A 113 5.81 -6.91 -13.90
CA VAL A 113 6.39 -5.84 -13.08
C VAL A 113 7.38 -6.37 -12.05
N GLY A 114 7.68 -7.67 -11.98
CA GLY A 114 8.70 -8.22 -11.07
C GLY A 114 8.46 -7.96 -9.58
N LEU A 115 7.22 -7.75 -9.15
CA LEU A 115 6.88 -7.47 -7.75
C LEU A 115 6.82 -8.76 -6.91
N PRO A 116 7.21 -8.72 -5.63
CA PRO A 116 7.01 -9.81 -4.69
C PRO A 116 5.55 -9.87 -4.21
N SER A 117 4.62 -10.06 -5.16
CA SER A 117 3.18 -10.04 -4.91
C SER A 117 2.65 -11.36 -4.38
N HIS A 118 1.65 -11.33 -3.53
CA HIS A 118 0.99 -12.49 -2.91
C HIS A 118 -0.51 -12.25 -2.85
N VAL A 119 -1.30 -13.31 -3.04
CA VAL A 119 -2.75 -13.21 -2.87
C VAL A 119 -3.07 -13.20 -1.38
N ALA A 120 -3.91 -12.26 -0.97
CA ALA A 120 -4.33 -12.08 0.41
C ALA A 120 -5.81 -11.70 0.50
N THR A 121 -6.44 -12.05 1.61
CA THR A 121 -7.81 -11.64 1.96
C THR A 121 -7.75 -10.41 2.86
N PHE A 122 -8.60 -9.44 2.55
CA PHE A 122 -8.78 -8.20 3.31
C PHE A 122 -10.19 -8.22 3.89
N SER A 123 -10.32 -8.54 5.17
CA SER A 123 -11.59 -8.49 5.91
C SER A 123 -11.73 -7.13 6.57
N LYS A 124 -12.90 -6.49 6.42
CA LYS A 124 -13.18 -5.20 7.04
C LYS A 124 -14.25 -5.37 8.10
N THR A 125 -13.89 -5.11 9.35
CA THR A 125 -14.80 -5.17 10.49
C THR A 125 -15.00 -3.77 11.05
N ILE A 126 -16.24 -3.44 11.40
CA ILE A 126 -16.56 -2.22 12.15
C ILE A 126 -16.72 -2.69 13.60
N GLY A 127 -15.75 -2.35 14.43
CA GLY A 127 -15.71 -2.76 15.83
C GLY A 127 -16.37 -1.71 16.72
N ASP A 128 -17.29 -2.17 17.56
CA ASP A 128 -17.91 -1.41 18.64
C ASP A 128 -17.41 -1.98 19.98
N GLU A 129 -16.09 -2.05 20.17
CA GLU A 129 -15.47 -2.74 21.31
C GLU A 129 -15.17 -1.80 22.49
N PRO A 130 -15.49 -2.17 23.75
CA PRO A 130 -15.17 -1.38 24.94
C PRO A 130 -13.67 -1.49 25.28
N LEU A 131 -12.98 -0.34 25.39
CA LEU A 131 -11.56 -0.27 25.72
C LEU A 131 -11.25 -0.86 27.11
N ALA A 132 -10.45 -1.94 27.11
CA ALA A 132 -9.81 -2.48 28.30
C ALA A 132 -8.83 -1.46 28.93
N ARG A 133 -8.78 -1.49 30.27
CA ARG A 133 -8.13 -0.54 31.19
C ARG A 133 -6.73 -0.08 30.77
N SER A 134 -6.49 1.23 30.86
CA SER A 134 -5.17 1.84 30.69
C SER A 134 -4.23 1.51 31.87
N ASN A 135 -2.96 1.22 31.55
CA ASN A 135 -1.91 0.92 32.53
C ASN A 135 -1.56 2.14 33.40
N GLY A 136 -1.55 1.92 34.72
CA GLY A 136 -1.43 2.91 35.79
C GLY A 136 -0.07 3.62 35.98
N PHE A 137 0.68 3.88 34.92
CA PHE A 137 1.89 4.74 35.02
C PHE A 137 1.60 6.23 34.73
N LEU A 138 0.50 6.54 34.03
CA LEU A 138 0.13 7.92 33.71
C LEU A 138 -0.74 8.59 34.80
N SER A 139 -1.29 7.84 35.75
CA SER A 139 -2.13 8.37 36.82
C SER A 139 -1.34 9.13 37.90
N VAL A 140 -0.02 8.99 37.95
CA VAL A 140 0.85 9.69 38.93
C VAL A 140 1.10 11.15 38.55
N LEU A 141 0.94 11.53 37.27
CA LEU A 141 1.18 12.90 36.78
C LEU A 141 -0.04 13.84 36.87
N GLY A 142 -1.14 13.42 37.51
CA GLY A 142 -2.27 14.32 37.82
C GLY A 142 -3.03 14.89 36.61
N ILE A 143 -2.76 14.43 35.39
CA ILE A 143 -3.54 14.79 34.20
C ILE A 143 -4.73 13.82 34.12
N GLY A 144 -5.79 14.16 34.85
CA GLY A 144 -7.07 13.46 34.77
C GLY A 144 -7.67 13.58 33.38
N SER A 145 -7.56 12.53 32.57
CA SER A 145 -8.34 12.42 31.33
C SER A 145 -9.78 12.13 31.71
N THR A 146 -10.70 12.97 31.23
CA THR A 146 -12.10 12.60 31.05
C THR A 146 -12.15 11.27 30.29
N ALA A 147 -13.08 10.38 30.68
CA ALA A 147 -13.23 9.07 30.06
C ALA A 147 -13.30 9.20 28.52
N PRO A 148 -12.55 8.39 27.76
CA PRO A 148 -12.57 8.49 26.31
C PRO A 148 -13.96 8.09 25.80
N LYS A 149 -14.53 8.97 24.98
CA LYS A 149 -15.75 8.73 24.21
C LYS A 149 -15.52 7.48 23.35
N GLN A 150 -16.47 6.54 23.37
CA GLN A 150 -16.49 5.32 22.54
C GLN A 150 -16.14 5.67 21.09
N GLU A 151 -14.90 5.40 20.69
CA GLU A 151 -14.41 5.73 19.35
C GLU A 151 -14.61 4.50 18.47
N ASN A 152 -15.58 4.58 17.58
CA ASN A 152 -15.87 3.52 16.62
C ASN A 152 -14.61 3.33 15.73
N ARG A 153 -14.10 2.10 15.57
CA ARG A 153 -12.87 1.80 14.81
C ARG A 153 -13.16 0.91 13.62
N ARG A 154 -12.52 1.20 12.48
CA ARG A 154 -12.51 0.33 11.30
C ARG A 154 -11.27 -0.52 11.39
N GLU A 155 -11.44 -1.82 11.52
CA GLU A 155 -10.35 -2.76 11.48
C GLU A 155 -10.30 -3.41 10.09
N ILE A 156 -9.12 -3.43 9.49
CA ILE A 156 -8.83 -4.19 8.28
C ILE A 156 -7.88 -5.30 8.69
N GLU A 157 -8.36 -6.53 8.65
CA GLU A 157 -7.56 -7.72 8.90
C GLU A 157 -7.07 -8.27 7.57
N ILE A 158 -5.78 -8.61 7.51
CA ILE A 158 -5.11 -9.13 6.33
C ILE A 158 -4.61 -10.54 6.62
N SER A 159 -5.03 -11.49 5.79
CA SER A 159 -4.59 -12.88 5.86
C SER A 159 -4.12 -13.39 4.50
N GLU A 160 -3.11 -14.26 4.49
CA GLU A 160 -2.62 -14.91 3.28
C GLU A 160 -3.14 -16.34 3.23
N THR A 161 -3.67 -16.73 2.08
CA THR A 161 -4.13 -18.09 1.82
C THR A 161 -3.07 -18.83 1.02
N LYS A 162 -2.48 -19.89 1.58
CA LYS A 162 -1.52 -20.75 0.87
C LYS A 162 -2.04 -22.18 0.88
N GLY A 163 -2.69 -22.58 -0.22
CA GLY A 163 -3.36 -23.88 -0.30
C GLY A 163 -4.56 -23.94 0.65
N SER A 164 -4.61 -24.94 1.53
CA SER A 164 -5.68 -25.10 2.52
C SER A 164 -5.46 -24.31 3.82
N SER A 165 -4.30 -23.66 4.01
CA SER A 165 -4.00 -22.90 5.23
C SER A 165 -4.17 -21.40 5.02
N THR A 166 -4.87 -20.77 5.98
CA THR A 166 -4.99 -19.33 6.08
C THR A 166 -4.11 -18.85 7.22
N ARG A 167 -3.18 -17.94 6.93
CA ARG A 167 -2.28 -17.34 7.92
C ARG A 167 -2.65 -15.87 8.11
N HIS A 168 -3.04 -15.50 9.33
CA HIS A 168 -3.19 -14.10 9.70
C HIS A 168 -1.83 -13.39 9.62
N LEU A 169 -1.79 -12.22 8.97
CA LEU A 169 -0.57 -11.44 8.79
C LEU A 169 -0.55 -10.21 9.69
N CYS A 170 -1.56 -9.34 9.59
CA CYS A 170 -1.65 -8.12 10.39
C CYS A 170 -3.07 -7.55 10.38
N SER A 171 -3.35 -6.66 11.33
CA SER A 171 -4.53 -5.81 11.32
C SER A 171 -4.14 -4.33 11.29
N ILE A 172 -4.93 -3.54 10.56
CA ILE A 172 -4.80 -2.09 10.45
C ILE A 172 -6.07 -1.48 11.05
N SER A 173 -5.92 -0.82 12.19
CA SER A 173 -7.02 -0.08 12.81
C SER A 173 -6.99 1.38 12.37
N MET A 174 -8.08 1.82 11.72
CA MET A 174 -8.30 3.22 11.38
C MET A 174 -9.41 3.80 12.25
N PRO A 175 -9.29 5.04 12.73
CA PRO A 175 -10.42 5.70 13.39
C PRO A 175 -11.58 5.80 12.40
N LEU A 176 -12.83 5.53 12.82
CA LEU A 176 -13.97 6.08 12.08
C LEU A 176 -13.91 7.58 12.32
N THR A 177 -13.28 8.31 11.41
CA THR A 177 -13.56 9.74 11.30
C THR A 177 -15.07 9.83 11.16
N GLY A 178 -15.73 10.47 12.14
CA GLY A 178 -17.11 10.89 12.01
C GLY A 178 -17.25 11.67 10.70
N SER A 179 -18.48 11.87 10.23
CA SER A 179 -18.77 12.79 9.13
C SER A 179 -18.30 14.20 9.52
N HIS A 180 -16.98 14.44 9.46
CA HIS A 180 -16.43 15.77 9.39
C HIS A 180 -16.93 16.23 8.04
N LYS A 181 -17.98 17.07 8.08
CA LYS A 181 -18.45 17.91 6.98
C LYS A 181 -17.26 18.14 6.08
N HIS A 182 -17.33 17.75 4.81
CA HIS A 182 -16.27 17.87 3.82
C HIS A 182 -15.61 19.25 3.88
N HIS A 183 -14.69 19.46 4.82
CA HIS A 183 -13.71 20.49 4.75
C HIS A 183 -12.83 19.95 3.65
N LYS A 184 -13.14 20.41 2.43
CA LYS A 184 -12.36 20.23 1.21
C LYS A 184 -10.91 20.38 1.63
N TRP A 185 -10.24 19.27 1.93
CA TRP A 185 -8.82 19.27 2.15
C TRP A 185 -8.24 19.59 0.79
N MET A 186 -7.99 20.88 0.57
CA MET A 186 -7.47 21.43 -0.68
C MET A 186 -5.96 21.34 -0.61
N GLY A 187 -5.45 20.12 -0.43
CA GLY A 187 -4.03 19.86 -0.65
C GLY A 187 -3.68 20.26 -2.09
N PRO A 188 -2.46 20.72 -2.35
CA PRO A 188 -2.04 20.98 -3.72
C PRO A 188 -2.16 19.68 -4.52
N ALA A 189 -2.65 19.78 -5.75
CA ALA A 189 -2.56 18.64 -6.65
C ALA A 189 -1.08 18.36 -6.95
N ILE A 190 -0.61 17.18 -6.57
CA ILE A 190 0.78 16.77 -6.79
C ILE A 190 0.82 15.84 -7.99
N ARG A 191 1.62 16.20 -9.00
CA ARG A 191 1.95 15.34 -10.14
C ARG A 191 3.44 15.02 -10.08
N MET A 192 3.77 13.74 -10.03
CA MET A 192 5.14 13.26 -9.94
C MET A 192 5.38 12.14 -10.95
N SER A 193 6.58 12.10 -11.51
CA SER A 193 7.08 10.97 -12.30
C SER A 193 8.14 10.26 -11.46
N LEU A 194 7.78 9.10 -10.93
CA LEU A 194 8.63 8.32 -10.05
C LEU A 194 9.30 7.19 -10.83
N PRO A 195 10.64 7.13 -10.88
CA PRO A 195 11.31 5.90 -11.25
C PRO A 195 10.99 4.85 -10.18
N SER A 196 10.78 3.61 -10.62
CA SER A 196 10.45 2.49 -9.74
C SER A 196 11.22 1.27 -10.19
N PHE A 197 11.69 0.49 -9.21
CA PHE A 197 12.49 -0.70 -9.41
C PHE A 197 11.87 -1.89 -8.70
N SER A 198 12.04 -3.05 -9.30
CA SER A 198 11.59 -4.35 -8.79
C SER A 198 12.45 -5.45 -9.42
N GLY A 199 12.03 -6.71 -9.30
CA GLY A 199 12.80 -7.86 -9.73
C GLY A 199 13.46 -8.54 -8.55
N GLN A 200 14.50 -9.34 -8.82
CA GLN A 200 15.06 -10.26 -7.83
C GLN A 200 13.99 -11.22 -7.28
N THR A 201 13.10 -11.66 -8.18
CA THR A 201 12.00 -12.61 -7.93
C THR A 201 12.17 -13.84 -8.83
N GLU A 202 11.41 -14.91 -8.56
CA GLU A 202 11.44 -16.13 -9.40
C GLU A 202 11.14 -15.83 -10.88
N ASP A 203 10.21 -14.91 -11.15
CA ASP A 203 9.78 -14.55 -12.51
C ASP A 203 10.70 -13.52 -13.17
N HIS A 204 11.39 -12.69 -12.38
CA HIS A 204 12.31 -11.65 -12.84
C HIS A 204 13.55 -11.65 -11.95
N PRO A 205 14.61 -12.42 -12.28
CA PRO A 205 15.82 -12.48 -11.46
C PRO A 205 16.62 -11.18 -11.54
N ASP A 206 16.56 -10.49 -12.68
CA ASP A 206 17.25 -9.22 -12.90
C ASP A 206 16.47 -8.01 -12.35
N LEU A 207 17.16 -6.88 -12.21
CA LEU A 207 16.55 -5.62 -11.80
C LEU A 207 15.70 -5.02 -12.93
N LEU A 208 14.39 -4.95 -12.72
CA LEU A 208 13.46 -4.29 -13.64
C LEU A 208 13.34 -2.80 -13.27
N LYS A 209 13.36 -1.92 -14.29
CA LYS A 209 13.20 -0.46 -14.11
C LYS A 209 12.03 0.04 -14.94
N TYR A 210 11.16 0.82 -14.31
CA TYR A 210 10.00 1.42 -14.96
C TYR A 210 9.68 2.78 -14.34
N SER A 211 8.74 3.51 -14.93
CA SER A 211 8.30 4.82 -14.46
C SER A 211 6.82 4.80 -14.12
N CYS A 212 6.47 5.33 -12.96
CA CYS A 212 5.09 5.55 -12.54
C CYS A 212 4.78 7.04 -12.55
N LYS A 213 3.67 7.43 -13.17
CA LYS A 213 3.14 8.79 -13.07
C LYS A 213 2.04 8.80 -12.03
N VAL A 214 2.26 9.52 -10.94
CA VAL A 214 1.30 9.64 -9.85
C VAL A 214 0.69 11.04 -9.87
N GLU A 215 -0.64 11.10 -9.80
CA GLU A 215 -1.40 12.31 -9.56
C GLU A 215 -2.20 12.12 -8.26
N CYS A 216 -1.95 12.98 -7.28
CA CYS A 216 -2.61 12.98 -5.97
C CYS A 216 -3.30 14.32 -5.72
N ARG A 217 -4.41 14.30 -4.98
CA ARG A 217 -5.18 15.48 -4.56
C ARG A 217 -5.50 15.41 -3.09
#